data_AF-A0A4Q2XVD5-F1
#
_entry.id   AF-A0A4Q2XVD5-F1
#
_cell.length_a   1.000
_cell.length_b   1.000
_cell.length_c   1.000
_cell.angle_alpha   90.00
_cell.angle_beta   90.00
_cell.angle_gamma   90.00
#
_symmetry.space_group_name_H-M   'P 1'
#
loop_
_entity.id
_entity.type
_entity.pdbx_description
1 polymer ?
#
loop_
_entity_poly.entity_id
_entity_poly.type
_entity_poly.pdbx_seq_one_letter_code
_entity_poly.pdbx_strand_id
1 'polypeptide(L)' 'ARLPVVAGISAPSSLAVDFARESGQGLVGFLRPPGFNRYG' A
#
# COMPACT_ATOMS: atom_id res chain seq x y z
N ALA A 1 -6.87 -15.09 -2.66
CA ALA A 1 -6.98 -14.28 -3.89
C ALA A 1 -5.64 -13.60 -4.15
N ARG A 2 -5.24 -13.37 -5.41
CA ARG A 2 -4.05 -12.58 -5.74
C ARG A 2 -4.50 -11.14 -6.05
N LEU A 3 -4.15 -10.20 -5.19
CA LEU A 3 -4.41 -8.77 -5.38
C LEU A 3 -3.08 -8.10 -5.75
N PRO A 4 -2.94 -7.52 -6.95
CA PRO A 4 -1.68 -6.88 -7.34
C PRO A 4 -1.44 -5.56 -6.59
N VAL A 5 -2.50 -4.91 -6.09
CA VAL A 5 -2.44 -3.61 -5.40
C VAL A 5 -3.46 -3.56 -4.27
N VAL A 6 -3.06 -2.94 -3.14
CA VAL A 6 -3.93 -2.57 -2.02
C VAL A 6 -3.78 -1.07 -1.74
N ALA A 7 -4.90 -0.37 -1.55
CA ALA A 7 -4.93 1.05 -1.27
C ALA A 7 -5.75 1.37 -0.01
N GLY A 8 -5.17 2.18 0.88
CA GLY A 8 -5.82 2.65 2.11
C GLY A 8 -5.89 4.17 2.19
N ILE A 9 -6.93 4.68 2.85
CA ILE A 9 -7.12 6.12 3.12
C ILE A 9 -6.28 6.64 4.30
N SER A 10 -5.75 5.72 5.13
CA SER A 10 -4.93 6.02 6.32
C SER A 10 -3.47 5.60 6.12
N ALA A 11 -2.66 5.82 7.15
CA ALA A 11 -1.31 5.28 7.21
C ALA A 11 -1.34 3.74 7.20
N PRO A 12 -0.46 3.07 6.45
CA PRO A 12 -0.21 1.64 6.61
C PRO A 12 0.65 1.37 7.85
N SER A 13 0.61 0.14 8.38
CA SER A 13 1.55 -0.31 9.41
C SER A 13 2.91 -0.68 8.77
N SER A 14 3.98 -0.68 9.55
CA SER A 14 5.30 -1.15 9.09
C SER A 14 5.24 -2.59 8.56
N LEU A 15 4.51 -3.47 9.25
CA LEU A 15 4.31 -4.85 8.82
C LEU A 15 3.64 -4.95 7.43
N ALA A 16 2.63 -4.11 7.16
CA ALA A 16 1.98 -4.09 5.85
C ALA A 16 2.94 -3.64 4.74
N VAL A 17 3.83 -2.70 5.05
CA VAL A 17 4.85 -2.21 4.12
C VAL A 17 5.88 -3.29 3.80
N ASP A 18 6.38 -4.00 4.81
CA ASP A 18 7.38 -5.07 4.61
C ASP A 18 6.78 -6.23 3.82
N PHE A 19 5.56 -6.65 4.16
CA PHE A 19 4.82 -7.67 3.40
C PHE A 19 4.62 -7.28 1.93
N ALA A 20 4.25 -6.04 1.64
CA ALA A 20 4.05 -5.55 0.28
C ALA A 20 5.34 -5.65 -0.56
N ARG A 21 6.48 -5.31 0.05
CA ARG A 21 7.79 -5.38 -0.61
C ARG A 21 8.23 -6.81 -0.87
N GLU A 22 8.10 -7.71 0.10
CA GLU A 22 8.48 -9.12 -0.04
C GLU A 22 7.59 -9.86 -1.04
N SER A 23 6.30 -9.52 -1.09
CA SER A 23 5.34 -10.15 -2.00
C SER A 23 5.31 -9.52 -3.40
N GLY A 24 5.98 -8.38 -3.62
CA GLY A 24 5.89 -7.60 -4.85
C GLY A 24 4.51 -6.98 -5.10
N GLN A 25 3.70 -6.83 -4.06
CA GLN A 25 2.38 -6.25 -4.11
C GLN A 25 2.46 -4.72 -4.00
N GLY A 26 1.72 -4.00 -4.85
CA GLY A 26 1.59 -2.55 -4.71
C GLY A 26 0.87 -2.16 -3.42
N LEU A 27 1.42 -1.21 -2.66
CA LEU A 27 0.78 -0.67 -1.46
C LEU A 27 0.72 0.85 -1.50
N VAL A 28 -0.51 1.37 -1.39
CA VAL A 28 -0.81 2.80 -1.35
C VAL A 28 -1.44 3.18 -0.01
N GLY A 29 -0.95 4.26 0.59
CA GLY A 29 -1.51 4.88 1.80
C GLY A 29 -1.88 6.35 1.59
N PHE A 30 -2.69 6.90 2.48
CA PHE A 30 -3.18 8.28 2.42
C PHE A 30 -3.85 8.66 1.08
N LEU A 31 -4.53 7.71 0.42
CA LEU A 31 -5.19 7.97 -0.86
C LEU A 31 -6.32 8.99 -0.71
N ARG A 32 -6.13 10.21 -1.24
CA ARG A 32 -7.14 11.27 -1.36
C ARG A 32 -6.84 12.15 -2.57
N PRO A 33 -7.85 12.67 -3.31
CA PRO A 33 -7.57 13.56 -4.43
C PRO A 33 -6.70 14.76 -4.04
N PRO A 34 -5.68 15.16 -4.84
CA PRO A 34 -5.26 14.57 -6.10
C PRO A 34 -4.09 13.55 -5.97
N GLY A 35 -3.77 13.06 -4.77
CA GLY A 35 -2.52 12.34 -4.51
C GLY A 35 -2.62 11.15 -3.56
N PHE A 36 -1.46 10.53 -3.34
CA PHE A 36 -1.28 9.40 -2.43
C PHE A 36 0.20 9.14 -2.20
N ASN A 37 0.52 8.28 -1.23
CA ASN A 37 1.87 7.81 -0.96
C ASN A 37 2.00 6.33 -1.34
N ARG A 38 3.07 5.97 -2.06
CA ARG A 38 3.40 4.57 -2.39
C ARG A 38 4.45 4.04 -1.41
N TYR A 39 4.22 2.82 -0.91
CA TYR A 39 5.08 2.16 0.09
C TYR A 39 5.67 0.82 -0.38
N GLY A 40 5.04 0.19 -1.38
CA GLY A 40 5.42 -1.06 -2.03
C GLY A 40 4.94 -1.08 -3.46
#